data_AF-A0A962HYN8-F1
#
_entry.id   AF-A0A962HYN8-F1
#
_cell.length_a   1.000
_cell.length_b   1.000
_cell.length_c   1.000
_cell.angle_alpha   90.00
_cell.angle_beta   90.00
_cell.angle_gamma   90.00
#
_symmetry.space_group_name_H-M   'P 1'
#
loop_
_entity.id
_entity.type
_entity.pdbx_description
1 polymer ?
#
loop_
_entity_poly.entity_id
_entity_poly.type
_entity_poly.pdbx_seq_one_letter_code
_entity_poly.pdbx_strand_id
1 'polypeptide(L)'
;MRMLSLGFLALVAGLATAAESPVTVNYIEPKQFTDVQDSRSHVINPDRNTHLRSLRKWLQKQGPRWLGDGQQLQIEFTDIDLAGDYEPIVHPSLDDVRIIKSIYPPRLQFRYRLTDASGRVLSEGEENLRDLGFDVHAITRNSDP
;
A
#
# COMPACT_ATOMS: atom_id res chain seq x y z
N MET A 1 33.93 37.49 47.14
CA MET A 1 32.58 37.56 46.55
C MET A 1 32.39 36.31 45.68
N ARG A 2 31.87 35.22 46.25
CA ARG A 2 30.65 34.50 45.80
C ARG A 2 30.45 34.49 44.28
N MET A 3 30.41 33.28 43.70
CA MET A 3 29.19 32.79 43.07
C MET A 3 29.28 31.28 42.80
N LEU A 4 28.44 30.51 43.50
CA LEU A 4 28.10 29.14 43.18
C LEU A 4 27.36 29.13 41.83
N SER A 5 27.74 28.23 40.93
CA SER A 5 26.98 27.95 39.71
C SER A 5 26.05 26.77 39.96
N LEU A 6 24.75 27.02 39.92
CA LEU A 6 23.68 26.03 39.96
C LEU A 6 23.72 25.15 38.69
N GLY A 7 23.81 23.84 38.86
CA GLY A 7 23.68 22.87 37.76
C GLY A 7 22.23 22.77 37.28
N PHE A 8 22.02 22.97 35.99
CA PHE A 8 20.72 22.80 35.33
C PHE A 8 20.57 21.33 34.91
N LEU A 9 19.70 20.58 35.58
CA LEU A 9 19.34 19.22 35.18
C LEU A 9 18.33 19.33 34.02
N ALA A 10 18.80 19.19 32.78
CA ALA A 10 17.94 19.12 31.61
C ALA A 10 17.30 17.72 31.52
N LEU A 11 16.04 17.63 31.91
CA LEU A 11 15.18 16.48 31.62
C LEU A 11 14.92 16.46 30.11
N VAL A 12 15.64 15.62 29.37
CA VAL A 12 15.36 15.37 27.95
C VAL A 12 14.14 14.46 27.88
N ALA A 13 12.96 15.06 27.80
CA ALA A 13 11.74 14.35 27.42
C ALA A 13 11.93 13.87 25.97
N GLY A 14 12.08 12.55 25.79
CA GLY A 14 12.15 11.93 24.48
C GLY A 14 10.86 12.22 23.72
N LEU A 15 10.95 13.05 22.69
CA LEU A 15 9.92 13.15 21.66
C LEU A 15 9.88 11.78 20.98
N ALA A 16 8.90 10.95 21.36
CA ALA A 16 8.54 9.79 20.57
C ALA A 16 8.00 10.32 19.24
N THR A 17 8.87 10.43 18.24
CA THR A 17 8.44 10.51 16.85
C THR A 17 7.61 9.26 16.60
N ALA A 18 6.37 9.41 16.12
CA ALA A 18 5.60 8.28 15.65
C ALA A 18 6.50 7.54 14.64
N ALA A 19 6.92 6.32 14.98
CA ALA A 19 7.80 5.56 14.13
C ALA A 19 7.10 5.40 12.78
N GLU A 20 7.71 5.93 11.72
CA GLU A 20 7.26 5.71 10.36
C GLU A 20 7.22 4.18 10.13
N SER A 21 6.17 3.68 9.48
CA SER A 21 6.05 2.24 9.24
C SER A 21 7.30 1.74 8.53
N PRO A 22 7.88 0.59 8.91
CA PRO A 22 9.02 0.02 8.21
C PRO A 22 8.69 -0.48 6.80
N VAL A 23 7.45 -0.25 6.34
CA VAL A 23 6.98 -0.51 4.99
C VAL A 23 6.73 0.80 4.27
N THR A 24 7.49 1.07 3.21
CA THR A 24 7.29 2.21 2.33
C THR A 24 6.57 1.75 1.07
N VAL A 25 5.49 2.45 0.69
CA VAL A 25 4.69 2.13 -0.50
C VAL A 25 4.61 3.32 -1.43
N ASN A 26 5.20 3.15 -2.60
CA ASN A 26 5.22 4.13 -3.67
C ASN A 26 4.39 3.66 -4.87
N TYR A 27 3.75 4.62 -5.54
CA TYR A 27 2.98 4.40 -6.75
C TYR A 27 3.72 5.07 -7.91
N ILE A 28 4.23 4.27 -8.83
CA ILE A 28 5.02 4.74 -9.96
C ILE A 28 4.07 5.03 -11.11
N GLU A 29 4.02 6.29 -11.55
CA GLU A 29 3.13 6.74 -12.62
C GLU A 29 1.66 6.28 -12.46
N PRO A 30 0.98 6.60 -11.34
CA PRO A 30 -0.36 6.06 -11.03
C PRO A 30 -1.43 6.37 -12.09
N LYS A 31 -1.20 7.35 -12.97
CA LYS A 31 -2.06 7.63 -14.13
C LYS A 31 -2.12 6.48 -15.14
N GLN A 32 -1.13 5.60 -15.15
CA GLN A 32 -1.02 4.45 -16.04
C GLN A 32 -1.62 3.18 -15.44
N PHE A 33 -1.98 3.19 -14.15
CA PHE A 33 -2.57 2.03 -13.52
C PHE A 33 -3.90 1.72 -14.16
N THR A 34 -4.13 0.44 -14.45
CA THR A 34 -5.37 -0.06 -15.06
C THR A 34 -6.60 0.44 -14.31
N ASP A 35 -6.65 0.25 -12.98
CA ASP A 35 -7.79 0.67 -12.16
C ASP A 35 -8.00 2.20 -12.13
N VAL A 36 -6.94 2.99 -12.28
CA VAL A 36 -7.05 4.45 -12.33
C VAL A 36 -7.59 4.92 -13.68
N GLN A 37 -7.20 4.24 -14.77
CA GLN A 37 -7.69 4.53 -16.12
C GLN A 37 -9.15 4.10 -16.29
N ASP A 38 -9.54 2.96 -15.72
CA ASP A 38 -10.91 2.43 -15.82
C ASP A 38 -11.87 3.15 -14.86
N SER A 39 -11.35 3.76 -13.78
CA SER A 39 -12.17 4.51 -12.83
C SER A 39 -12.72 5.80 -13.44
N ARG A 40 -14.05 5.93 -13.43
CA ARG A 40 -14.74 7.18 -13.80
C ARG A 40 -14.30 8.41 -12.99
N SER A 41 -13.81 8.22 -11.76
CA SER A 41 -13.36 9.32 -10.91
C SER A 41 -12.05 9.94 -11.39
N HIS A 42 -11.24 9.20 -12.17
CA HIS A 42 -9.93 9.60 -12.68
C HIS A 42 -9.02 10.24 -11.61
N VAL A 43 -9.16 9.85 -10.34
CA VAL A 43 -8.36 10.41 -9.25
C VAL A 43 -6.98 9.79 -9.29
N ILE A 44 -6.03 10.50 -9.92
CA ILE A 44 -4.64 10.05 -10.10
C ILE A 44 -3.83 10.18 -8.81
N ASN A 45 -4.06 11.25 -8.02
CA ASN A 45 -3.29 11.49 -6.80
C ASN A 45 -3.56 10.36 -5.78
N PRO A 46 -2.54 9.57 -5.38
CA PRO A 46 -2.77 8.40 -4.53
C PRO A 46 -3.29 8.72 -3.14
N ASP A 47 -3.02 9.90 -2.60
CA ASP A 47 -3.51 10.31 -1.28
C ASP A 47 -4.99 10.67 -1.32
N ARG A 48 -5.49 11.06 -2.49
CA ARG A 48 -6.92 11.31 -2.72
C ARG A 48 -7.66 10.09 -3.26
N ASN A 49 -7.00 9.23 -4.03
CA ASN A 49 -7.60 7.99 -4.52
C ASN A 49 -7.85 7.03 -3.36
N THR A 50 -9.11 6.62 -3.17
CA THR A 50 -9.49 5.79 -2.03
C THR A 50 -8.87 4.39 -2.07
N HIS A 51 -8.77 3.76 -3.24
CA HIS A 51 -8.21 2.42 -3.37
C HIS A 51 -6.71 2.43 -3.09
N LEU A 52 -5.96 3.33 -3.74
CA LEU A 52 -4.52 3.46 -3.52
C LEU A 52 -4.19 3.86 -2.08
N ARG A 53 -4.92 4.81 -1.49
CA ARG A 53 -4.71 5.19 -0.09
C ARG A 53 -4.98 4.02 0.86
N SER A 54 -6.05 3.27 0.64
CA SER A 54 -6.42 2.14 1.50
C SER A 54 -5.42 0.99 1.40
N LEU A 55 -4.96 0.65 0.19
CA LEU A 55 -3.94 -0.38 -0.02
C LEU A 55 -2.63 -0.03 0.70
N ARG A 56 -2.15 1.22 0.56
CA ARG A 56 -0.97 1.71 1.28
C ARG A 56 -1.14 1.55 2.78
N LYS A 57 -2.25 2.05 3.33
CA LYS A 57 -2.52 1.98 4.77
C LYS A 57 -2.57 0.54 5.27
N TRP A 58 -3.19 -0.35 4.50
CA TRP A 58 -3.27 -1.76 4.86
C TRP A 58 -1.89 -2.41 4.88
N LEU A 59 -1.06 -2.21 3.86
CA LEU A 59 0.32 -2.71 3.80
C LEU A 59 1.19 -2.17 4.93
N GLN A 60 1.09 -0.87 5.22
CA GLN A 60 1.82 -0.23 6.31
C GLN A 60 1.40 -0.73 7.70
N LYS A 61 0.13 -1.14 7.84
CA LYS A 61 -0.41 -1.69 9.09
C LYS A 61 -0.07 -3.17 9.26
N GLN A 62 -0.18 -3.97 8.21
CA GLN A 62 -0.04 -5.44 8.29
C GLN A 62 1.37 -5.93 7.99
N GLY A 63 2.06 -5.29 7.04
CA GLY A 63 3.39 -5.68 6.57
C GLY A 63 4.45 -5.81 7.67
N PRO A 64 4.51 -4.92 8.69
CA PRO A 64 5.51 -5.03 9.76
C PRO A 64 5.49 -6.37 10.51
N ARG A 65 4.37 -7.10 10.51
CA ARG A 65 4.25 -8.41 11.18
C ARG A 65 5.10 -9.50 10.52
N TRP A 66 5.57 -9.25 9.30
CA TRP A 66 6.40 -10.17 8.51
C TRP A 66 7.87 -9.74 8.43
N LEU A 67 8.23 -8.62 9.07
CA LEU A 67 9.58 -8.09 9.06
C LEU A 67 10.31 -8.46 10.36
N GLY A 68 11.58 -8.81 10.24
CA GLY A 68 12.49 -8.91 11.38
C GLY A 68 12.89 -7.54 11.91
N ASP A 69 13.47 -7.51 13.11
CA ASP A 69 13.87 -6.27 13.78
C ASP A 69 14.80 -5.41 12.91
N GLY A 70 14.44 -4.14 12.75
CA GLY A 70 15.19 -3.16 11.97
C GLY A 70 15.18 -3.39 10.45
N GLN A 71 14.47 -4.41 9.94
CA GLN A 71 14.27 -4.58 8.51
C GLN A 71 13.34 -3.51 7.95
N GLN A 72 13.55 -3.17 6.68
CA GLN A 72 12.75 -2.20 5.94
C GLN A 72 12.29 -2.81 4.62
N LEU A 73 11.02 -2.63 4.27
CA LEU A 73 10.43 -3.10 3.02
C LEU A 73 9.96 -1.91 2.18
N GLN A 74 10.56 -1.73 1.01
CA GLN A 74 10.07 -0.81 -0.01
C GLN A 74 9.27 -1.58 -1.06
N ILE A 75 8.09 -1.08 -1.40
CA ILE A 75 7.23 -1.58 -2.48
C ILE A 75 6.95 -0.44 -3.44
N GLU A 76 7.19 -0.67 -4.72
CA GLU A 76 6.91 0.25 -5.82
C GLU A 76 5.91 -0.38 -6.77
N PHE A 77 4.64 0.00 -6.65
CA PHE A 77 3.61 -0.45 -7.58
C PHE A 77 3.79 0.21 -8.94
N THR A 78 3.79 -0.61 -9.98
CA THR A 78 3.89 -0.20 -11.39
C THR A 78 2.56 -0.37 -12.12
N ASP A 79 1.68 -1.23 -11.64
CA ASP A 79 0.30 -1.34 -12.09
C ASP A 79 -0.59 -1.96 -10.99
N ILE A 80 -1.84 -1.50 -10.93
CA ILE A 80 -2.88 -2.02 -10.05
C ILE A 80 -4.15 -2.15 -10.88
N ASP A 81 -4.70 -3.36 -10.92
CA ASP A 81 -6.00 -3.67 -11.49
C ASP A 81 -6.85 -4.36 -10.43
N LEU A 82 -7.99 -3.77 -10.06
CA LEU A 82 -8.86 -4.35 -9.06
C LEU A 82 -9.79 -5.40 -9.68
N ALA A 83 -10.40 -6.22 -8.84
CA ALA A 83 -11.38 -7.19 -9.32
C ALA A 83 -12.57 -6.49 -10.00
N GLY A 84 -13.00 -7.02 -11.14
CA GLY A 84 -14.15 -6.51 -11.91
C GLY A 84 -13.88 -5.26 -12.75
N ASP A 85 -14.81 -4.97 -13.65
CA ASP A 85 -14.69 -3.92 -14.68
C ASP A 85 -16.04 -3.22 -14.91
N TYR A 86 -16.07 -2.14 -15.69
CA TYR A 86 -17.28 -1.42 -16.10
C TYR A 86 -17.72 -1.85 -17.50
N GLU A 87 -18.98 -2.31 -17.67
CA GLU A 87 -19.50 -2.79 -18.97
C GLU A 87 -20.64 -1.88 -19.52
N PRO A 88 -20.34 -0.68 -20.04
CA PRO A 88 -21.37 0.27 -20.50
C PRO A 88 -22.16 -0.24 -21.73
N ILE A 89 -21.60 -1.18 -22.50
CA ILE A 89 -22.25 -1.77 -23.68
C ILE A 89 -23.44 -2.67 -23.28
N VAL A 90 -23.41 -3.25 -22.07
CA VAL A 90 -24.46 -4.15 -21.59
C VAL A 90 -25.71 -3.37 -21.18
N HIS A 91 -25.54 -2.21 -20.55
CA HIS A 91 -26.65 -1.30 -20.25
C HIS A 91 -26.13 0.13 -20.02
N PRO A 92 -26.56 1.14 -20.80
CA PRO A 92 -26.04 2.51 -20.69
C PRO A 92 -26.22 3.16 -19.31
N SER A 93 -27.20 2.71 -18.53
CA SER A 93 -27.46 3.21 -17.17
C SER A 93 -26.62 2.55 -16.08
N LEU A 94 -25.76 1.58 -16.42
CA LEU A 94 -24.87 0.87 -15.50
C LEU A 94 -23.40 1.21 -15.75
N ASP A 95 -23.14 2.33 -16.43
CA ASP A 95 -21.80 2.73 -16.83
C ASP A 95 -20.92 3.16 -15.64
N ASP A 96 -21.50 3.32 -14.45
CA ASP A 96 -20.86 3.57 -13.16
C ASP A 96 -20.87 2.36 -12.21
N VAL A 97 -21.45 1.24 -12.64
CA VAL A 97 -21.51 0.01 -11.84
C VAL A 97 -20.35 -0.89 -12.21
N ARG A 98 -19.48 -1.16 -11.22
CA ARG A 98 -18.43 -2.15 -11.35
C ARG A 98 -19.02 -3.56 -11.28
N ILE A 99 -18.74 -4.36 -12.30
CA ILE A 99 -19.22 -5.73 -12.45
C ILE A 99 -18.09 -6.69 -12.13
N ILE A 100 -18.25 -7.47 -11.07
CA ILE A 100 -17.28 -8.47 -10.63
C ILE A 100 -17.57 -9.81 -11.33
N LYS A 101 -16.62 -10.32 -12.12
CA LYS A 101 -16.68 -11.64 -12.76
C LYS A 101 -15.31 -12.31 -12.70
N SER A 102 -15.26 -13.64 -12.71
CA SER A 102 -14.00 -14.41 -12.67
C SER A 102 -13.06 -14.09 -13.84
N ILE A 103 -13.59 -13.61 -14.96
CA ILE A 103 -12.81 -13.15 -16.12
C ILE A 103 -12.08 -11.81 -15.90
N TYR A 104 -12.44 -11.06 -14.85
CA TYR A 104 -11.80 -9.80 -14.43
C TYR A 104 -11.10 -9.98 -13.07
N PRO A 105 -10.05 -10.82 -12.99
CA PRO A 105 -9.35 -11.06 -11.74
C PRO A 105 -8.48 -9.86 -11.35
N PRO A 106 -8.32 -9.60 -10.04
CA PRO A 106 -7.42 -8.56 -9.56
C PRO A 106 -5.96 -8.90 -9.92
N ARG A 107 -5.19 -7.86 -10.23
CA ARG A 107 -3.75 -7.94 -10.52
C ARG A 107 -2.98 -6.82 -9.83
N LEU A 108 -1.79 -7.16 -9.32
CA LEU A 108 -0.85 -6.20 -8.75
C LEU A 108 0.53 -6.45 -9.36
N GLN A 109 1.09 -5.42 -9.98
CA GLN A 109 2.46 -5.44 -10.50
C GLN A 109 3.30 -4.46 -9.67
N PHE A 110 4.42 -4.94 -9.14
CA PHE A 110 5.28 -4.11 -8.30
C PHE A 110 6.71 -4.62 -8.28
N ARG A 111 7.62 -3.72 -7.92
CA ARG A 111 8.97 -4.06 -7.48
C ARG A 111 9.05 -3.98 -5.98
N TYR A 112 9.93 -4.79 -5.39
CA TYR A 112 10.19 -4.73 -3.95
C TYR A 112 11.68 -4.77 -3.63
N ARG A 113 12.02 -4.22 -2.47
CA ARG A 113 13.37 -4.27 -1.88
C ARG A 113 13.22 -4.41 -0.37
N LEU A 114 13.79 -5.48 0.18
CA LEU A 114 13.91 -5.75 1.60
C LEU A 114 15.36 -5.54 2.04
N THR A 115 15.58 -4.72 3.06
CA THR A 115 16.91 -4.46 3.63
C THR A 115 16.95 -4.80 5.13
N ASP A 116 18.13 -5.13 5.64
CA ASP A 116 18.37 -5.23 7.09
C ASP A 116 18.64 -3.85 7.73
N ALA A 117 18.83 -3.85 9.05
CA ALA A 117 19.11 -2.64 9.83
C ALA A 117 20.40 -1.90 9.44
N SER A 118 21.33 -2.57 8.75
CA SER A 118 22.57 -1.97 8.24
C SER A 118 22.40 -1.35 6.85
N GLY A 119 21.22 -1.51 6.23
CA GLY A 119 20.93 -1.09 4.86
C GLY A 119 21.36 -2.12 3.80
N ARG A 120 21.83 -3.30 4.20
CA ARG A 120 22.19 -4.36 3.26
C ARG A 120 20.93 -5.00 2.69
N VAL A 121 20.90 -5.20 1.37
CA VAL A 121 19.80 -5.86 0.67
C VAL A 121 19.74 -7.34 1.04
N LEU A 122 18.56 -7.78 1.50
CA LEU A 122 18.26 -9.17 1.82
C LEU A 122 17.53 -9.87 0.68
N SER A 123 16.61 -9.16 0.02
CA SER A 123 15.88 -9.64 -1.14
C SER A 123 15.37 -8.45 -1.97
N GLU A 124 15.27 -8.62 -3.27
CA GLU A 124 14.67 -7.65 -4.19
C GLU A 124 14.15 -8.37 -5.43
N GLY A 125 13.15 -7.79 -6.09
CA GLY A 125 12.59 -8.39 -7.29
C GLY A 125 11.42 -7.62 -7.87
N GLU A 126 10.86 -8.17 -8.93
CA GLU A 126 9.63 -7.74 -9.57
C GLU A 126 8.62 -8.87 -9.49
N GLU A 127 7.39 -8.55 -9.11
CA GLU A 127 6.31 -9.50 -8.90
C GLU A 127 5.08 -9.09 -9.71
N ASN A 128 4.37 -10.10 -10.22
CA ASN A 128 3.08 -9.95 -10.87
C ASN A 128 2.09 -10.92 -10.23
N LEU A 129 1.34 -10.41 -9.25
CA LEU A 129 0.36 -11.20 -8.52
C LEU A 129 -0.99 -11.14 -9.23
N ARG A 130 -1.57 -12.31 -9.49
CA ARG A 130 -2.90 -12.47 -10.07
C ARG A 130 -3.65 -13.57 -9.35
N ASP A 131 -4.82 -13.25 -8.79
CA ASP A 131 -5.68 -14.25 -8.14
C ASP A 131 -6.85 -14.61 -9.05
N LEU A 132 -6.76 -15.78 -9.69
CA LEU A 132 -7.82 -16.30 -10.57
C LEU A 132 -9.02 -16.87 -9.80
N GLY A 133 -8.84 -17.21 -8.51
CA GLY A 133 -9.88 -17.78 -7.66
C GLY A 133 -10.43 -16.77 -6.64
N PHE A 134 -10.23 -15.47 -6.89
CA PHE A 134 -10.56 -14.40 -5.96
C PHE A 134 -12.06 -14.40 -5.57
N ASP A 135 -12.93 -14.85 -6.47
CA ASP A 135 -14.37 -14.96 -6.28
C ASP A 135 -14.73 -16.06 -5.27
N VAL A 136 -14.04 -17.20 -5.33
CA VAL A 136 -14.18 -18.28 -4.34
C VAL A 136 -13.53 -17.88 -3.00
N HIS A 137 -12.38 -17.23 -3.03
CA HIS A 137 -11.70 -16.75 -1.83
C HIS A 137 -12.48 -15.66 -1.10
N ALA A 138 -13.10 -14.72 -1.82
CA ALA A 138 -13.92 -13.66 -1.23
C ALA A 138 -15.14 -14.21 -0.48
N ILE A 139 -15.73 -15.31 -0.97
CA ILE A 139 -16.88 -15.96 -0.33
C ILE A 139 -16.45 -16.72 0.95
N THR A 140 -15.24 -17.30 0.96
CA THR A 140 -14.78 -18.20 2.03
C THR A 140 -13.93 -17.53 3.10
N ARG A 141 -13.27 -16.42 2.78
CA ARG A 141 -12.42 -15.64 3.69
C ARG A 141 -12.94 -14.21 3.82
N ASN A 142 -14.07 -14.04 4.50
CA ASN A 142 -14.42 -12.73 5.08
C ASN A 142 -13.66 -12.56 6.41
N SER A 143 -12.34 -12.63 6.35
CA SER A 143 -11.45 -12.49 7.52
C SER A 143 -10.65 -11.19 7.46
N ASP A 144 -11.24 -10.15 6.86
CA ASP A 144 -10.75 -8.78 7.06
C ASP A 144 -11.14 -8.36 8.49
N PRO A 145 -10.18 -8.18 9.41
CA PRO A 145 -10.45 -7.80 10.80
C PRO A 145 -10.77 -6.31 10.95
#